data_AF-A0A2R6NYV8-F1
#
_entry.id   AF-A0A2R6NYV8-F1
#
_cell.length_a   1.000
_cell.length_b   1.000
_cell.length_c   1.000
_cell.angle_alpha   90.00
_cell.angle_beta   90.00
_cell.angle_gamma   90.00
#
_symmetry.space_group_name_H-M   'P 1'
#
loop_
_entity.id
_entity.type
_entity.pdbx_description
1 polymer ?
#
loop_
_entity_poly.entity_id
_entity_poly.type
_entity_poly.pdbx_seq_one_letter_code
_entity_poly.pdbx_strand_id
1 'polypeptide(L)'
;MSVSSEWCGDAQPSAYADKNGAFAGYNIPAYFSEFGCITSPPRLWTEVATMFASPMTDIWSGGLAFSYFPATSSQGQFGMVTISSDNTTVTTSDDFTRLQAEYGNVTFVNSPSAPGSTTFPSCPTANSTFLASQSLPPTPNDNSCNCLESSLACQFTPTTSNTSAIVGPLLDTACGLLGQVNGNCDAIAADGAAGTYGPVSFCNPSIKLSYVMDQYYEATNRVATSCSFGGNATINSQAPSAASASAAASSCLSNPDATFVPSPPATLSGSSPTGSSSGSGSSGNKDNGASTLSNKEAMMGMVLATVFSVAGGLFVLA
;
A
#
# COMPACT_ATOMS: atom_id res chain seq x y z
N MET A 1 -4.90 3.18 11.71
CA MET A 1 -4.48 4.36 10.93
C MET A 1 -5.73 4.95 10.29
N SER A 2 -6.08 6.21 10.60
CA SER A 2 -7.26 6.88 10.02
C SER A 2 -6.84 8.21 9.42
N VAL A 3 -7.30 8.53 8.21
CA VAL A 3 -7.24 9.91 7.70
C VAL A 3 -8.33 10.71 8.43
N SER A 4 -8.00 11.94 8.82
CA SER A 4 -8.91 12.86 9.47
C SER A 4 -9.00 14.15 8.67
N SER A 5 -10.19 14.47 8.17
CA SER A 5 -10.49 15.70 7.43
C SER A 5 -11.77 16.36 7.90
N GLU A 6 -12.35 15.85 8.99
CA GLU A 6 -13.63 16.29 9.56
C GLU A 6 -13.50 17.62 10.32
N TRP A 7 -12.27 17.98 10.73
CA TRP A 7 -11.97 19.27 11.34
C TRP A 7 -11.44 20.25 10.31
N CYS A 8 -12.23 21.25 9.95
CA CYS A 8 -11.84 22.33 9.04
C CYS A 8 -12.05 23.69 9.71
N GLY A 9 -11.03 24.56 9.65
CA GLY A 9 -11.08 25.89 10.28
C GLY A 9 -11.09 25.78 11.82
N ASP A 10 -11.96 26.56 12.47
CA ASP A 10 -12.14 26.54 13.93
C ASP A 10 -13.33 25.65 14.34
N ALA A 11 -13.24 24.36 14.02
CA ALA A 11 -14.30 23.42 14.34
C ALA A 11 -14.39 23.15 15.86
N GLN A 12 -15.47 22.51 16.28
CA GLN A 12 -15.65 22.10 17.67
C GLN A 12 -15.24 20.64 17.87
N PRO A 13 -14.89 20.21 19.10
CA PRO A 13 -14.55 18.81 19.41
C PRO A 13 -15.55 17.76 18.91
N SER A 14 -16.82 18.12 18.74
CA SER A 14 -17.84 17.26 18.15
C SER A 14 -17.53 16.79 16.73
N ALA A 15 -16.65 17.47 15.99
CA ALA A 15 -16.18 17.04 14.67
C ALA A 15 -15.53 15.64 14.68
N TYR A 16 -15.00 15.21 15.83
CA TYR A 16 -14.41 13.87 16.00
C TYR A 16 -15.30 12.90 16.78
N ALA A 17 -16.54 13.27 17.13
CA ALA A 17 -17.40 12.44 17.98
C ALA A 17 -17.65 11.04 17.40
N ASP A 18 -17.96 10.94 16.10
CA ASP A 18 -18.25 9.66 15.46
C ASP A 18 -17.02 8.76 15.39
N LYS A 19 -15.85 9.31 15.04
CA LYS A 19 -14.58 8.56 15.05
C LYS A 19 -14.20 8.12 16.47
N ASN A 20 -14.38 8.99 17.45
CA ASN A 20 -14.12 8.67 18.85
C ASN A 20 -15.02 7.52 19.31
N GLY A 21 -16.30 7.53 18.94
CA GLY A 21 -17.22 6.42 19.21
C GLY A 21 -16.78 5.12 18.54
N ALA A 22 -16.36 5.18 17.27
CA ALA A 22 -15.95 4.00 16.50
C ALA A 22 -14.63 3.37 16.99
N PHE A 23 -13.71 4.16 17.53
CA PHE A 23 -12.40 3.71 17.99
C PHE A 23 -12.29 3.57 19.52
N ALA A 24 -13.33 3.94 20.26
CA ALA A 24 -13.37 3.74 21.71
C ALA A 24 -13.19 2.26 22.06
N GLY A 25 -12.18 1.94 22.87
CA GLY A 25 -11.88 0.56 23.29
C GLY A 25 -11.22 -0.30 22.20
N TYR A 26 -10.77 0.29 21.09
CA TYR A 26 -10.03 -0.44 20.06
C TYR A 26 -8.71 -0.99 20.63
N ASN A 27 -8.43 -2.27 20.38
CA ASN A 27 -7.40 -3.00 21.11
C ASN A 27 -5.99 -2.86 20.55
N ILE A 28 -5.82 -2.11 19.46
CA ILE A 28 -4.52 -1.75 18.88
C ILE A 28 -4.39 -0.22 18.79
N PRO A 29 -3.17 0.33 18.90
CA PRO A 29 -2.97 1.78 18.79
C PRO A 29 -3.52 2.34 17.49
N ALA A 30 -4.41 3.33 17.62
CA ALA A 30 -4.94 4.11 16.51
C ALA A 30 -4.40 5.54 16.60
N TYR A 31 -4.11 6.14 15.45
CA TYR A 31 -3.69 7.52 15.32
C TYR A 31 -4.22 8.09 14.01
N PHE A 32 -4.28 9.42 13.91
CA PHE A 32 -4.58 10.06 12.64
C PHE A 32 -3.34 10.05 11.77
N SER A 33 -3.36 9.27 10.69
CA SER A 33 -2.26 9.26 9.73
C SER A 33 -2.00 10.61 9.11
N GLU A 34 -3.08 11.36 8.93
CA GLU A 34 -3.11 12.66 8.28
C GLU A 34 -4.21 13.48 8.96
N PHE A 35 -3.92 14.74 9.25
CA PHE A 35 -4.89 15.77 9.61
C PHE A 35 -4.47 17.13 9.04
N GLY A 36 -5.36 18.12 9.08
CA GLY A 36 -5.10 19.46 8.58
C GLY A 36 -5.91 19.82 7.34
N CYS A 37 -7.24 19.78 7.47
CA CYS A 37 -8.16 20.12 6.39
C CYS A 37 -7.88 21.50 5.79
N ILE A 38 -7.86 21.58 4.45
CA ILE A 38 -7.53 22.82 3.71
C ILE A 38 -8.76 23.60 3.23
N THR A 39 -9.97 23.10 3.41
CA THR A 39 -11.19 23.67 2.79
C THR A 39 -11.74 24.91 3.51
N SER A 40 -11.18 25.27 4.66
CA SER A 40 -11.48 26.51 5.40
C SER A 40 -10.20 27.25 5.76
N PRO A 41 -9.54 27.91 4.79
CA PRO A 41 -8.29 28.63 5.03
C PRO A 41 -8.50 29.95 5.81
N PRO A 42 -7.49 30.43 6.57
CA PRO A 42 -6.23 29.75 6.83
C PRO A 42 -6.41 28.52 7.73
N ARG A 43 -5.56 27.50 7.60
CA ARG A 43 -5.58 26.37 8.53
C ARG A 43 -5.12 26.86 9.90
N LEU A 44 -6.01 26.78 10.89
CA LEU A 44 -5.77 27.28 12.23
C LEU A 44 -5.08 26.25 13.13
N TRP A 45 -5.17 24.96 12.77
CA TRP A 45 -4.61 23.84 13.53
C TRP A 45 -5.19 23.65 14.93
N THR A 46 -6.38 24.20 15.20
CA THR A 46 -7.05 24.08 16.51
C THR A 46 -7.43 22.65 16.86
N GLU A 47 -7.43 21.73 15.89
CA GLU A 47 -7.54 20.29 16.12
C GLU A 47 -6.38 19.72 16.94
N VAL A 48 -5.19 20.34 16.91
CA VAL A 48 -4.01 19.87 17.64
C VAL A 48 -4.29 19.90 19.15
N ALA A 49 -4.79 21.03 19.67
CA ALA A 49 -5.15 21.15 21.07
C ALA A 49 -6.17 20.09 21.51
N THR A 50 -7.16 19.79 20.66
CA THR A 50 -8.16 18.75 20.93
C THR A 50 -7.54 17.35 20.90
N MET A 51 -6.68 17.06 19.93
CA MET A 51 -6.07 15.74 19.72
C MET A 51 -5.17 15.31 20.88
N PHE A 52 -4.50 16.26 21.52
CA PHE A 52 -3.61 16.02 22.66
C PHE A 52 -4.28 16.30 24.01
N ALA A 53 -5.61 16.39 24.06
CA ALA A 53 -6.39 16.51 25.29
C ALA A 53 -7.37 15.32 25.46
N SER A 54 -7.87 15.11 26.68
CA SER A 54 -8.96 14.15 26.90
C SER A 54 -10.25 14.65 26.24
N PRO A 55 -11.06 13.78 25.60
CA PRO A 55 -10.98 12.31 25.57
C PRO A 55 -10.10 11.74 24.45
N MET A 56 -9.55 12.58 23.56
CA MET A 56 -8.78 12.11 22.40
C MET A 56 -7.57 11.29 22.81
N THR A 57 -6.82 11.71 23.82
CA THR A 57 -5.61 11.00 24.31
C THR A 57 -5.92 9.62 24.91
N ASP A 58 -7.17 9.36 25.29
CA ASP A 58 -7.60 8.05 25.81
C ASP A 58 -7.92 7.05 24.69
N ILE A 59 -8.07 7.54 23.45
CA ILE A 59 -8.52 6.76 22.29
C ILE A 59 -7.43 6.72 21.21
N TRP A 60 -6.72 7.84 21.02
CA TRP A 60 -5.79 8.07 19.93
C TRP A 60 -4.37 8.30 20.43
N SER A 61 -3.41 7.76 19.68
CA SER A 61 -1.97 7.96 19.86
C SER A 61 -1.47 9.20 19.10
N GLY A 62 -2.29 10.26 19.01
CA GLY A 62 -1.98 11.48 18.28
C GLY A 62 -2.22 11.38 16.76
N GLY A 63 -1.42 12.11 15.99
CA GLY A 63 -1.51 12.12 14.54
C GLY A 63 -0.43 12.94 13.83
N LEU A 64 -0.42 12.89 12.50
CA LEU A 64 0.54 13.60 11.65
C LEU A 64 -0.14 14.68 10.81
N ALA A 65 0.36 15.92 10.90
CA ALA A 65 -0.12 17.02 10.09
C ALA A 65 0.30 16.81 8.61
N PHE A 66 -0.64 16.95 7.69
CA PHE A 66 -0.39 16.78 6.26
C PHE A 66 -0.44 18.13 5.53
N SER A 67 0.57 18.57 4.78
CA SER A 67 1.90 18.00 4.56
C SER A 67 2.98 19.06 4.76
N TYR A 68 4.22 18.61 4.98
CA TYR A 68 5.39 19.49 5.03
C TYR A 68 5.67 20.10 3.64
N PHE A 69 5.92 19.26 2.64
CA PHE A 69 6.16 19.67 1.26
C PHE A 69 4.87 19.98 0.50
N PRO A 70 4.92 20.80 -0.58
CA PRO A 70 3.79 21.01 -1.46
C PRO A 70 3.23 19.69 -1.98
N ALA A 71 1.93 19.49 -1.78
CA ALA A 71 1.17 18.37 -2.33
C ALA A 71 -0.15 18.89 -2.89
N THR A 72 -0.77 18.17 -3.81
CA THR A 72 -2.05 18.58 -4.40
C THR A 72 -3.03 17.42 -4.33
N SER A 73 -4.26 17.72 -3.96
CA SER A 73 -5.39 16.80 -4.07
C SER A 73 -6.53 17.46 -4.85
N SER A 74 -7.62 16.74 -5.04
CA SER A 74 -8.87 17.29 -5.57
C SER A 74 -9.44 18.44 -4.73
N GLN A 75 -9.04 18.56 -3.45
CA GLN A 75 -9.50 19.62 -2.54
C GLN A 75 -8.63 20.88 -2.58
N GLY A 76 -7.46 20.84 -3.22
CA GLY A 76 -6.54 21.97 -3.33
C GLY A 76 -5.10 21.63 -3.02
N GLN A 77 -4.33 22.65 -2.66
CA GLN A 77 -2.89 22.54 -2.39
C GLN A 77 -2.65 22.44 -0.88
N PHE A 78 -1.81 21.48 -0.50
CA PHE A 78 -1.19 21.35 0.80
C PHE A 78 0.28 21.78 0.72
N GLY A 79 0.96 21.72 1.86
CA GLY A 79 2.37 22.04 1.99
C GLY A 79 2.56 23.30 2.81
N MET A 80 3.49 23.22 3.74
CA MET A 80 3.80 24.30 4.66
C MET A 80 5.13 24.98 4.32
N VAL A 81 5.91 24.43 3.39
CA VAL A 81 7.18 25.00 2.95
C VAL A 81 7.28 25.09 1.43
N THR A 82 8.09 26.03 0.96
CA THR A 82 8.54 26.11 -0.44
C THR A 82 10.05 25.83 -0.48
N ILE A 83 10.47 25.03 -1.45
CA ILE A 83 11.90 24.78 -1.72
C ILE A 83 12.32 25.65 -2.91
N SER A 84 13.44 26.34 -2.80
CA SER A 84 14.00 27.12 -3.90
C SER A 84 14.33 26.25 -5.12
N SER A 85 14.36 26.83 -6.31
CA SER A 85 14.59 26.11 -7.57
C SER A 85 15.96 25.42 -7.65
N ASP A 86 16.95 25.89 -6.88
CA ASP A 86 18.29 25.32 -6.76
C ASP A 86 18.41 24.29 -5.61
N ASN A 87 17.32 24.02 -4.89
CA ASN A 87 17.24 23.14 -3.72
C ASN A 87 18.14 23.54 -2.54
N THR A 88 18.56 24.80 -2.44
CA THR A 88 19.45 25.27 -1.36
C THR A 88 18.72 25.91 -0.19
N THR A 89 17.47 26.36 -0.40
CA THR A 89 16.72 27.17 0.56
C THR A 89 15.34 26.59 0.80
N VAL A 90 14.92 26.56 2.07
CA VAL A 90 13.56 26.22 2.50
C VAL A 90 12.92 27.45 3.13
N THR A 91 11.76 27.84 2.61
CA THR A 91 10.97 28.96 3.15
C THR A 91 9.68 28.41 3.76
N THR A 92 9.48 28.68 5.05
CA THR A 92 8.27 28.29 5.79
C THR A 92 7.13 29.29 5.54
N SER A 93 5.91 28.79 5.41
CA SER A 93 4.69 29.60 5.31
C SER A 93 4.15 30.00 6.68
N ASP A 94 3.17 30.91 6.72
CA ASP A 94 2.42 31.23 7.94
C ASP A 94 1.72 29.99 8.53
N ASP A 95 1.42 29.02 7.68
CA ASP A 95 0.79 27.77 8.09
C ASP A 95 1.70 26.89 8.92
N PHE A 96 2.98 26.83 8.53
CA PHE A 96 4.03 26.22 9.34
C PHE A 96 4.11 26.87 10.72
N THR A 97 4.11 28.21 10.75
CA THR A 97 4.22 28.99 11.98
C THR A 97 3.04 28.74 12.92
N ARG A 98 1.81 28.66 12.39
CA ARG A 98 0.62 28.34 13.19
C ARG A 98 0.66 26.92 13.75
N LEU A 99 0.99 25.93 12.94
CA LEU A 99 1.12 24.55 13.42
C LEU A 99 2.20 24.43 14.50
N GLN A 100 3.35 25.08 14.31
CA GLN A 100 4.41 25.14 15.31
C GLN A 100 3.90 25.73 16.64
N ALA A 101 3.12 26.81 16.58
CA ALA A 101 2.55 27.44 17.76
C ALA A 101 1.57 26.51 18.50
N GLU A 102 0.68 25.83 17.78
CA GLU A 102 -0.25 24.85 18.38
C GLU A 102 0.48 23.69 19.05
N TYR A 103 1.51 23.13 18.40
CA TYR A 103 2.35 22.10 19.04
C TYR A 103 3.11 22.62 20.27
N GLY A 104 3.49 23.90 20.29
CA GLY A 104 4.11 24.53 21.45
C GLY A 104 3.19 24.70 22.65
N ASN A 105 1.87 24.66 22.44
CA ASN A 105 0.84 24.87 23.46
C ASN A 105 0.29 23.57 24.06
N VAL A 106 0.60 22.41 23.49
CA VAL A 106 0.09 21.12 23.99
C VAL A 106 1.08 20.43 24.92
N THR A 107 0.54 19.71 25.91
CA THR A 107 1.32 18.79 26.74
C THR A 107 1.15 17.37 26.19
N PHE A 108 2.24 16.79 25.69
CA PHE A 108 2.22 15.44 25.14
C PHE A 108 2.10 14.39 26.25
N VAL A 109 1.25 13.39 26.01
CA VAL A 109 1.10 12.22 26.89
C VAL A 109 2.11 11.16 26.45
N ASN A 110 2.97 10.71 27.37
CA ASN A 110 4.07 9.78 27.08
C ASN A 110 3.80 8.34 27.52
N SER A 111 2.61 8.04 28.02
CA SER A 111 2.22 6.71 28.48
C SER A 111 0.76 6.42 28.13
N PRO A 112 0.43 5.24 27.58
CA PRO A 112 -0.95 4.87 27.34
C PRO A 112 -1.72 4.79 28.66
N SER A 113 -2.99 5.17 28.65
CA SER A 113 -3.87 5.15 29.82
C SER A 113 -4.27 3.73 30.26
N ALA A 114 -4.08 2.73 29.40
CA ALA A 114 -4.38 1.32 29.67
C ALA A 114 -3.38 0.36 28.98
N PRO A 115 -3.16 -0.85 29.52
CA PRO A 115 -2.42 -1.89 28.82
C PRO A 115 -3.18 -2.33 27.55
N GLY A 116 -2.44 -2.66 26.49
CA GLY A 116 -3.03 -3.20 25.27
C GLY A 116 -3.74 -4.54 25.51
N SER A 117 -4.73 -4.86 24.67
CA SER A 117 -5.45 -6.15 24.73
C SER A 117 -5.05 -7.04 23.55
N THR A 118 -4.75 -8.30 23.84
CA THR A 118 -4.49 -9.35 22.84
C THR A 118 -5.77 -10.06 22.39
N THR A 119 -6.94 -9.62 22.87
CA THR A 119 -8.24 -10.15 22.44
C THR A 119 -8.73 -9.35 21.25
N PHE A 120 -8.86 -10.02 20.10
CA PHE A 120 -9.34 -9.42 18.86
C PHE A 120 -10.79 -9.83 18.59
N PRO A 121 -11.62 -8.94 18.02
CA PRO A 121 -12.95 -9.32 17.56
C PRO A 121 -12.87 -10.33 16.41
N SER A 122 -13.94 -11.10 16.22
CA SER A 122 -14.09 -11.92 15.02
C SER A 122 -14.13 -11.04 13.77
N CYS A 123 -13.54 -11.51 12.67
CA CYS A 123 -13.65 -10.84 11.38
C CYS A 123 -15.13 -10.64 10.98
N PRO A 124 -15.50 -9.46 10.43
CA PRO A 124 -16.84 -9.27 9.89
C PRO A 124 -17.16 -10.32 8.82
N THR A 125 -18.42 -10.76 8.77
CA THR A 125 -18.86 -11.70 7.73
C THR A 125 -19.07 -10.97 6.42
N ALA A 126 -18.51 -11.52 5.33
CA ALA A 126 -18.68 -10.97 4.00
C ALA A 126 -20.16 -10.91 3.60
N ASN A 127 -20.56 -9.83 2.96
CA ASN A 127 -21.91 -9.58 2.46
C ASN A 127 -21.86 -8.63 1.25
N SER A 128 -23.00 -8.23 0.70
CA SER A 128 -23.08 -7.38 -0.49
C SER A 128 -22.41 -6.00 -0.35
N THR A 129 -22.13 -5.54 0.87
CA THR A 129 -21.49 -4.25 1.17
C THR A 129 -20.08 -4.39 1.75
N PHE A 130 -19.70 -5.60 2.19
CA PHE A 130 -18.37 -5.91 2.70
C PHE A 130 -17.87 -7.20 2.06
N LEU A 131 -17.05 -7.07 1.01
CA LEU A 131 -16.63 -8.17 0.16
C LEU A 131 -15.28 -8.77 0.58
N ALA A 132 -14.86 -8.67 1.84
CA ALA A 132 -13.57 -9.23 2.25
C ALA A 132 -13.75 -10.65 2.80
N SER A 133 -13.16 -11.65 2.12
CA SER A 133 -13.06 -13.01 2.63
C SER A 133 -12.09 -13.10 3.80
N GLN A 134 -12.29 -14.11 4.65
CA GLN A 134 -11.34 -14.47 5.72
C GLN A 134 -10.23 -15.40 5.21
N SER A 135 -10.35 -15.93 3.99
CA SER A 135 -9.28 -16.69 3.34
C SER A 135 -8.28 -15.71 2.74
N LEU A 136 -7.07 -15.70 3.29
CA LEU A 136 -5.98 -14.83 2.84
C LEU A 136 -5.24 -15.43 1.63
N PRO A 137 -4.62 -14.59 0.79
CA PRO A 137 -3.75 -15.09 -0.27
C PRO A 137 -2.52 -15.79 0.32
N PRO A 138 -1.94 -16.76 -0.40
CA PRO A 138 -0.70 -17.42 0.00
C PRO A 138 0.45 -16.42 0.12
N THR A 139 1.43 -16.75 0.96
CA THR A 139 2.61 -15.91 1.16
C THR A 139 3.46 -15.92 -0.12
N PRO A 140 3.75 -14.75 -0.73
CA PRO A 140 4.61 -14.69 -1.90
C PRO A 140 5.99 -15.32 -1.65
N ASN A 141 6.49 -16.07 -2.63
CA ASN A 141 7.79 -16.74 -2.58
C ASN A 141 8.58 -16.47 -3.86
N ASP A 142 9.56 -15.57 -3.75
CA ASP A 142 10.37 -15.14 -4.90
C ASP A 142 11.14 -16.28 -5.55
N ASN A 143 11.68 -17.24 -4.77
CA ASN A 143 12.42 -18.38 -5.31
C ASN A 143 11.52 -19.28 -6.17
N SER A 144 10.29 -19.52 -5.70
CA SER A 144 9.28 -20.29 -6.44
C SER A 144 8.85 -19.57 -7.72
N CYS A 145 8.62 -18.25 -7.67
CA CYS A 145 8.28 -17.46 -8.86
C CYS A 145 9.43 -17.38 -9.87
N ASN A 146 10.67 -17.27 -9.40
CA ASN A 146 11.86 -17.27 -10.29
C ASN A 146 12.09 -18.64 -10.93
N CYS A 147 11.86 -19.73 -10.19
CA CYS A 147 11.86 -21.09 -10.74
C CYS A 147 10.81 -21.21 -11.85
N LEU A 148 9.60 -20.70 -11.62
CA LEU A 148 8.55 -20.69 -12.62
C LEU A 148 9.00 -19.91 -13.85
N GLU A 149 9.37 -18.64 -13.70
CA GLU A 149 9.76 -17.77 -14.82
C GLU A 149 10.87 -18.38 -15.69
N SER A 150 11.93 -18.90 -15.08
CA SER A 150 13.04 -19.52 -15.79
C SER A 150 12.67 -20.81 -16.55
N SER A 151 11.59 -21.47 -16.14
CA SER A 151 11.09 -22.71 -16.74
C SER A 151 10.10 -22.48 -17.88
N LEU A 152 9.55 -21.27 -18.05
CA LEU A 152 8.59 -20.94 -19.10
C LEU A 152 9.28 -20.81 -20.46
N ALA A 153 8.65 -21.34 -21.51
CA ALA A 153 9.19 -21.33 -22.87
C ALA A 153 8.91 -20.02 -23.61
N CYS A 154 7.85 -19.29 -23.25
CA CYS A 154 7.56 -17.93 -23.68
C CYS A 154 7.66 -16.96 -22.51
N GLN A 155 8.55 -15.98 -22.61
CA GLN A 155 8.79 -15.01 -21.54
C GLN A 155 8.49 -13.59 -22.00
N PHE A 156 7.87 -12.81 -21.11
CA PHE A 156 7.69 -11.39 -21.27
C PHE A 156 9.04 -10.68 -21.25
N THR A 157 9.42 -10.13 -22.39
CA THR A 157 10.66 -9.39 -22.61
C THR A 157 10.29 -8.06 -23.26
N PRO A 158 9.92 -7.06 -22.45
CA PRO A 158 9.36 -5.83 -22.95
C PRO A 158 10.37 -5.05 -23.78
N THR A 159 9.87 -4.35 -24.79
CA THR A 159 10.68 -3.45 -25.63
C THR A 159 10.87 -2.07 -25.00
N THR A 160 10.17 -1.78 -23.89
CA THR A 160 10.18 -0.52 -23.15
C THR A 160 10.55 -0.74 -21.69
N SER A 161 11.14 0.26 -21.06
CA SER A 161 11.37 0.28 -19.61
C SER A 161 10.10 0.57 -18.82
N ASN A 162 9.09 1.20 -19.42
CA ASN A 162 7.81 1.48 -18.75
C ASN A 162 6.86 0.28 -18.85
N THR A 163 7.13 -0.75 -18.05
CA THR A 163 6.33 -1.99 -18.00
C THR A 163 4.93 -1.74 -17.42
N SER A 164 4.79 -0.80 -16.49
CA SER A 164 3.51 -0.47 -15.85
C SER A 164 2.41 -0.06 -16.84
N ALA A 165 2.79 0.53 -17.98
CA ALA A 165 1.85 0.95 -19.01
C ALA A 165 1.37 -0.19 -19.92
N ILE A 166 2.09 -1.32 -19.96
CA ILE A 166 1.85 -2.38 -20.95
C ILE A 166 1.48 -3.72 -20.34
N VAL A 167 1.87 -4.01 -19.09
CA VAL A 167 1.61 -5.33 -18.47
C VAL A 167 0.10 -5.61 -18.38
N GLY A 168 -0.71 -4.65 -17.94
CA GLY A 168 -2.17 -4.80 -17.88
C GLY A 168 -2.80 -5.11 -19.25
N PRO A 169 -2.65 -4.23 -20.26
CA PRO A 169 -3.18 -4.47 -21.60
C PRO A 169 -2.69 -5.76 -22.27
N LEU A 170 -1.43 -6.15 -22.03
CA LEU A 170 -0.89 -7.40 -22.55
C LEU A 170 -1.46 -8.62 -21.83
N LEU A 171 -1.71 -8.53 -20.52
CA LEU A 171 -2.37 -9.58 -19.75
C LEU A 171 -3.80 -9.80 -20.24
N ASP A 172 -4.56 -8.73 -20.46
CA ASP A 172 -5.90 -8.79 -21.05
C ASP A 172 -5.86 -9.46 -22.44
N THR A 173 -4.90 -9.07 -23.28
CA THR A 173 -4.71 -9.64 -24.61
C THR A 173 -4.36 -11.13 -24.53
N ALA A 174 -3.41 -11.51 -23.68
CA ALA A 174 -2.96 -12.88 -23.53
C ALA A 174 -4.07 -13.79 -22.98
N CYS A 175 -4.83 -13.32 -21.98
CA CYS A 175 -5.99 -14.05 -21.46
C CYS A 175 -7.10 -14.18 -22.50
N GLY A 176 -7.38 -13.14 -23.29
CA GLY A 176 -8.34 -13.18 -24.37
C GLY A 176 -7.97 -14.19 -25.46
N LEU A 177 -6.70 -14.19 -25.88
CA LEU A 177 -6.17 -15.16 -26.85
C LEU A 177 -6.19 -16.60 -26.31
N LEU A 178 -5.81 -16.79 -25.04
CA LEU A 178 -5.87 -18.09 -24.38
C LEU A 178 -7.30 -18.63 -24.31
N GLY A 179 -8.28 -17.76 -24.02
CA GLY A 179 -9.70 -18.10 -24.04
C GLY A 179 -10.21 -18.58 -25.42
N GLN A 180 -9.71 -17.99 -26.51
CA GLN A 180 -10.06 -18.41 -27.88
C GLN A 180 -9.59 -19.84 -28.21
N VAL A 181 -8.56 -20.32 -27.53
CA VAL A 181 -8.03 -21.68 -27.67
C VAL A 181 -8.45 -22.60 -26.52
N ASN A 182 -9.57 -22.30 -25.86
CA ASN A 182 -10.16 -23.07 -24.74
C ASN A 182 -9.29 -23.15 -23.47
N GLY A 183 -8.39 -22.20 -23.25
CA GLY A 183 -7.69 -22.01 -21.98
C GLY A 183 -8.37 -20.97 -21.09
N ASN A 184 -7.79 -20.72 -19.91
CA ASN A 184 -8.27 -19.69 -18.96
C ASN A 184 -7.10 -19.07 -18.19
N CYS A 185 -7.40 -18.00 -17.43
CA CYS A 185 -6.43 -17.29 -16.59
C CYS A 185 -6.64 -17.53 -15.10
N ASP A 186 -7.31 -18.62 -14.72
CA ASP A 186 -7.64 -18.91 -13.31
C ASP A 186 -6.38 -19.08 -12.47
N ALA A 187 -5.30 -19.61 -13.07
CA ALA A 187 -4.04 -19.83 -12.39
C ALA A 187 -3.38 -18.56 -11.85
N ILE A 188 -3.61 -17.40 -12.48
CA ILE A 188 -3.04 -16.11 -12.09
C ILE A 188 -4.03 -15.20 -11.35
N ALA A 189 -5.32 -15.59 -11.34
CA ALA A 189 -6.42 -14.82 -10.77
C ALA A 189 -6.35 -14.79 -9.24
N ALA A 190 -6.83 -13.70 -8.65
CA ALA A 190 -6.97 -13.53 -7.21
C ALA A 190 -8.30 -12.83 -6.93
N ASP A 191 -9.20 -13.52 -6.25
CA ASP A 191 -10.50 -12.99 -5.84
C ASP A 191 -10.55 -12.91 -4.31
N GLY A 192 -10.39 -11.70 -3.79
CA GLY A 192 -10.44 -11.43 -2.35
C GLY A 192 -11.84 -11.53 -1.75
N ALA A 193 -12.90 -11.53 -2.57
CA ALA A 193 -14.28 -11.69 -2.12
C ALA A 193 -14.67 -13.16 -2.01
N ALA A 194 -14.32 -13.95 -3.01
CA ALA A 194 -14.45 -15.41 -2.93
C ALA A 194 -13.40 -16.03 -2.00
N GLY A 195 -12.28 -15.34 -1.74
CA GLY A 195 -11.13 -15.89 -1.03
C GLY A 195 -10.45 -17.01 -1.82
N THR A 196 -10.44 -16.89 -3.16
CA THR A 196 -9.89 -17.88 -4.08
C THR A 196 -8.69 -17.28 -4.81
N TYR A 197 -7.56 -17.97 -4.75
CA TYR A 197 -6.29 -17.49 -5.29
C TYR A 197 -5.68 -18.58 -6.16
N GLY A 198 -5.43 -18.27 -7.43
CA GLY A 198 -4.76 -19.19 -8.33
C GLY A 198 -3.32 -19.47 -7.89
N PRO A 199 -2.73 -20.62 -8.26
CA PRO A 199 -1.40 -21.01 -7.83
C PRO A 199 -0.28 -20.02 -8.19
N VAL A 200 -0.44 -19.22 -9.25
CA VAL A 200 0.55 -18.23 -9.72
C VAL A 200 0.18 -16.80 -9.26
N SER A 201 -0.93 -16.64 -8.54
CA SER A 201 -1.52 -15.34 -8.20
C SER A 201 -0.66 -14.46 -7.29
N PHE A 202 0.29 -15.04 -6.56
CA PHE A 202 1.22 -14.30 -5.70
C PHE A 202 2.49 -13.83 -6.41
N CYS A 203 2.76 -14.32 -7.63
CA CYS A 203 3.94 -13.90 -8.39
C CYS A 203 3.80 -12.50 -8.98
N ASN A 204 4.93 -11.89 -9.33
CA ASN A 204 4.97 -10.57 -9.97
C ASN A 204 4.10 -10.53 -11.25
N PRO A 205 3.41 -9.42 -11.55
CA PRO A 205 2.64 -9.26 -12.79
C PRO A 205 3.37 -9.66 -14.08
N SER A 206 4.69 -9.41 -14.18
CA SER A 206 5.49 -9.84 -15.34
C SER A 206 5.56 -11.36 -15.48
N ILE A 207 5.71 -12.08 -14.36
CA ILE A 207 5.75 -13.56 -14.33
C ILE A 207 4.38 -14.14 -14.64
N LYS A 208 3.31 -13.54 -14.11
CA LYS A 208 1.93 -13.90 -14.49
C LYS A 208 1.70 -13.75 -15.99
N LEU A 209 2.20 -12.66 -16.57
CA LEU A 209 2.10 -12.41 -18.01
C LEU A 209 2.88 -13.46 -18.81
N SER A 210 4.14 -13.73 -18.46
CA SER A 210 4.94 -14.81 -19.06
C SER A 210 4.21 -16.15 -18.98
N TYR A 211 3.61 -16.48 -17.83
CA TYR A 211 2.88 -17.74 -17.64
C TYR A 211 1.71 -17.89 -18.62
N VAL A 212 0.88 -16.85 -18.77
CA VAL A 212 -0.26 -16.87 -19.71
C VAL A 212 0.23 -16.88 -21.17
N MET A 213 1.27 -16.12 -21.49
CA MET A 213 1.89 -16.13 -22.82
C MET A 213 2.42 -17.52 -23.17
N ASP A 214 3.02 -18.23 -22.21
CA ASP A 214 3.52 -19.60 -22.38
C ASP A 214 2.38 -20.60 -22.57
N GLN A 215 1.31 -20.52 -21.77
CA GLN A 215 0.09 -21.33 -21.96
C GLN A 215 -0.48 -21.17 -23.36
N TYR A 216 -0.58 -19.93 -23.87
CA TYR A 216 -1.06 -19.66 -25.23
C TYR A 216 -0.09 -20.19 -26.30
N TYR A 217 1.22 -19.97 -26.11
CA TYR A 217 2.26 -20.49 -26.99
C TYR A 217 2.17 -22.02 -27.10
N GLU A 218 1.96 -22.72 -26.00
CA GLU A 218 1.77 -24.17 -25.95
C GLU A 218 0.47 -24.62 -26.63
N ALA A 219 -0.66 -23.99 -26.30
CA ALA A 219 -1.96 -24.30 -26.87
C ALA A 219 -2.03 -24.11 -28.39
N THR A 220 -1.14 -23.28 -28.95
CA THR A 220 -1.01 -23.04 -30.39
C THR A 220 0.10 -23.86 -31.05
N ASN A 221 0.49 -25.00 -30.45
CA ASN A 221 1.54 -25.90 -30.94
C ASN A 221 2.92 -25.25 -31.05
N ARG A 222 3.24 -24.30 -30.17
CA ARG A 222 4.55 -23.64 -30.08
C ARG A 222 4.99 -22.98 -31.40
N VAL A 223 4.04 -22.40 -32.14
CA VAL A 223 4.36 -21.60 -33.33
C VAL A 223 5.04 -20.31 -32.88
N ALA A 224 6.19 -19.99 -33.48
CA ALA A 224 7.05 -18.89 -33.02
C ALA A 224 6.33 -17.54 -32.92
N THR A 225 5.38 -17.26 -33.83
CA THR A 225 4.59 -16.02 -33.81
C THR A 225 3.62 -15.92 -32.62
N SER A 226 3.25 -17.05 -32.01
CA SER A 226 2.41 -17.08 -30.82
C SER A 226 3.14 -16.62 -29.55
N CYS A 227 4.48 -16.58 -29.57
CA CYS A 227 5.31 -15.99 -28.53
C CYS A 227 5.95 -14.67 -29.00
N SER A 228 5.13 -13.77 -29.56
CA SER A 228 5.61 -12.44 -30.00
C SER A 228 4.96 -11.30 -29.22
N PHE A 229 3.63 -11.30 -29.07
CA PHE A 229 2.88 -10.27 -28.34
C PHE A 229 3.28 -8.83 -28.70
N GLY A 230 3.38 -8.56 -30.01
CA GLY A 230 3.83 -7.27 -30.53
C GLY A 230 5.31 -6.98 -30.27
N GLY A 231 6.13 -8.03 -30.14
CA GLY A 231 7.56 -7.94 -29.82
C GLY A 231 7.87 -7.87 -28.32
N ASN A 232 6.89 -7.96 -27.43
CA ASN A 232 7.07 -7.90 -25.98
C ASN A 232 7.24 -9.28 -25.33
N ALA A 233 7.42 -10.33 -26.13
CA ALA A 233 7.72 -11.67 -25.65
C ALA A 233 8.78 -12.33 -26.54
N THR A 234 9.57 -13.20 -25.93
CA THR A 234 10.60 -13.99 -26.62
C THR A 234 10.61 -15.43 -26.17
N ILE A 235 10.97 -16.32 -27.09
CA ILE A 235 11.14 -17.74 -26.82
C ILE A 235 12.41 -17.95 -25.98
N ASN A 236 12.24 -18.58 -24.82
CA ASN A 236 13.33 -19.03 -23.96
C ASN A 236 13.85 -20.39 -24.44
N SER A 237 15.03 -20.41 -25.05
CA SER A 237 15.66 -21.65 -25.55
C SER A 237 16.21 -22.57 -24.45
N GLN A 238 16.28 -22.08 -23.21
CA GLN A 238 16.72 -22.86 -22.05
C GLN A 238 15.57 -23.54 -21.31
N ALA A 239 14.32 -23.26 -21.70
CA ALA A 239 13.15 -23.89 -21.10
C ALA A 239 13.17 -25.41 -21.37
N PRO A 240 12.84 -26.26 -20.37
CA PRO A 240 12.78 -27.70 -20.57
C PRO A 240 11.79 -28.06 -21.69
N SER A 241 12.25 -28.86 -22.67
CA SER A 241 11.49 -29.15 -23.90
C SER A 241 10.15 -29.87 -23.69
N ALA A 242 9.95 -30.50 -22.53
CA ALA A 242 8.76 -31.28 -22.18
C ALA A 242 7.92 -30.69 -21.03
N ALA A 243 8.33 -29.57 -20.42
CA ALA A 243 7.56 -28.94 -19.36
C ALA A 243 6.51 -28.02 -19.97
N SER A 244 5.23 -28.25 -19.63
CA SER A 244 4.17 -27.29 -19.86
C SER A 244 4.24 -26.17 -18.82
N ALA A 245 3.67 -24.99 -19.10
CA ALA A 245 3.56 -23.92 -18.11
C ALA A 245 2.89 -24.41 -16.82
N SER A 246 1.83 -25.22 -16.92
CA SER A 246 1.17 -25.86 -15.77
C SER A 246 2.08 -26.83 -15.01
N ALA A 247 2.90 -27.60 -15.71
CA ALA A 247 3.86 -28.52 -15.07
C ALA A 247 4.96 -27.74 -14.35
N ALA A 248 5.47 -26.65 -14.96
CA ALA A 248 6.44 -25.75 -14.34
C ALA A 248 5.89 -25.12 -13.06
N ALA A 249 4.64 -24.63 -13.08
CA ALA A 249 3.98 -24.12 -11.88
C ALA A 249 3.84 -25.21 -10.81
N SER A 250 3.43 -26.41 -11.18
CA SER A 250 3.29 -27.53 -10.24
C SER A 250 4.63 -27.93 -9.59
N SER A 251 5.73 -27.87 -10.33
CA SER A 251 7.06 -28.23 -9.82
C SER A 251 7.72 -27.11 -9.00
N CYS A 252 7.52 -25.85 -9.37
CA CYS A 252 8.22 -24.72 -8.76
C CYS A 252 7.47 -24.13 -7.56
N LEU A 253 6.15 -24.20 -7.56
CA LEU A 253 5.30 -23.59 -6.54
C LEU A 253 4.93 -24.64 -5.49
N SER A 254 5.93 -25.14 -4.77
CA SER A 254 5.69 -26.10 -3.67
C SER A 254 4.86 -25.43 -2.57
N ASN A 255 3.62 -25.92 -2.39
CA ASN A 255 2.61 -25.43 -1.44
C ASN A 255 2.01 -24.05 -1.82
N PRO A 256 1.29 -23.96 -2.95
CA PRO A 256 0.78 -22.69 -3.47
C PRO A 256 -0.33 -22.07 -2.61
N ASP A 257 -0.90 -22.83 -1.66
CA ASP A 257 -1.98 -22.39 -0.78
C ASP A 257 -1.50 -22.00 0.63
N ALA A 258 -0.18 -22.10 0.90
CA ALA A 258 0.35 -21.81 2.23
C ALA A 258 0.27 -20.31 2.56
N THR A 259 -0.61 -19.99 3.51
CA THR A 259 -0.63 -18.70 4.19
C THR A 259 0.22 -18.78 5.46
N PHE A 260 1.35 -18.09 5.49
CA PHE A 260 2.11 -17.91 6.72
C PHE A 260 1.67 -16.62 7.41
N VAL A 261 1.18 -16.75 8.64
CA VAL A 261 0.90 -15.58 9.50
C VAL A 261 2.21 -15.21 10.19
N PRO A 262 2.72 -13.97 10.05
CA PRO A 262 3.87 -13.51 10.81
C PRO A 262 3.60 -13.68 12.31
N SER A 263 4.54 -14.31 13.02
CA SER A 263 4.46 -14.39 14.48
C SER A 263 4.47 -12.98 15.07
N PRO A 264 3.61 -12.65 16.05
CA PRO A 264 3.67 -11.35 16.70
C PRO A 264 5.05 -11.13 17.34
N PRO A 265 5.54 -9.88 17.43
CA PRO A 265 6.78 -9.57 18.13
C PRO A 265 6.74 -10.15 19.55
N ALA A 266 7.85 -10.74 20.00
CA ALA A 266 7.95 -11.26 21.36
C ALA A 266 7.58 -10.15 22.36
N THR A 267 6.61 -10.43 23.23
CA THR A 267 6.27 -9.54 24.35
C THR A 267 7.52 -9.37 25.19
N LEU A 268 8.07 -8.15 25.23
CA LEU A 268 9.09 -7.79 26.22
C LEU A 268 8.41 -7.82 27.58
N SER A 269 8.52 -8.96 28.27
CA SER A 269 8.21 -9.07 29.69
C SER A 269 9.03 -8.00 30.43
N GLY A 270 8.33 -7.23 31.26
CA GLY A 270 8.77 -5.93 31.75
C GLY A 270 10.17 -5.91 32.37
N SER A 271 10.96 -4.93 31.94
CA SER A 271 12.04 -4.35 32.71
C SER A 271 11.65 -2.90 33.04
N SER A 272 11.31 -2.66 34.29
CA SER A 272 11.09 -1.32 34.85
C SER A 272 12.29 -0.40 34.54
N PRO A 273 12.08 0.89 34.20
CA PRO A 273 13.18 1.81 34.09
C PRO A 273 13.61 2.23 35.50
N THR A 274 14.66 1.59 36.03
CA THR A 274 15.44 2.20 37.12
C THR A 274 16.22 3.37 36.53
N GLY A 275 15.87 4.58 36.95
CA GLY A 275 16.60 5.77 36.62
C GLY A 275 18.04 5.69 37.12
N SER A 276 18.98 6.07 36.26
CA SER A 276 20.31 6.50 36.65
C SER A 276 20.73 7.66 35.76
N SER A 277 21.01 8.76 36.43
CA SER A 277 21.48 10.02 35.88
C SER A 277 22.95 9.96 35.44
N SER A 278 23.27 10.90 34.54
CA SER A 278 24.57 11.52 34.25
C SER A 278 25.42 10.96 33.11
N GLY A 279 25.84 11.87 32.22
CA GLY A 279 26.93 11.68 31.28
C GLY A 279 26.81 12.50 29.99
N SER A 280 27.05 13.81 30.08
CA SER A 280 27.26 14.68 28.91
C SER A 280 28.37 14.13 28.00
N GLY A 281 28.08 14.01 26.70
CA GLY A 281 29.06 13.66 25.67
C GLY A 281 28.66 14.28 24.34
N SER A 282 29.24 15.44 24.05
CA SER A 282 29.15 16.11 22.75
C SER A 282 29.83 15.27 21.67
N SER A 283 29.10 14.90 20.61
CA SER A 283 29.70 14.68 19.30
C SER A 283 28.64 14.89 18.23
N GLY A 284 28.88 15.88 17.38
CA GLY A 284 28.01 16.20 16.26
C GLY A 284 28.16 15.18 15.14
N ASN A 285 27.03 14.83 14.54
CA ASN A 285 26.93 14.65 13.10
C ASN A 285 25.48 14.96 12.70
N LYS A 286 25.33 15.93 11.78
CA LYS A 286 24.07 16.31 11.18
C LYS A 286 23.85 15.43 9.95
N ASP A 287 23.03 14.39 10.08
CA ASP A 287 22.49 13.67 8.93
C ASP A 287 20.96 13.79 8.98
N ASN A 288 20.46 14.94 8.52
CA ASN A 288 19.05 15.10 8.17
C ASN A 288 18.83 14.35 6.86
N GLY A 289 18.35 13.11 6.95
CA GLY A 289 17.94 12.30 5.81
C GLY A 289 16.67 12.85 5.15
N ALA A 290 16.80 13.92 4.36
CA ALA A 290 15.83 14.27 3.34
C ALA A 290 16.21 13.52 2.06
N SER A 291 15.69 12.30 1.88
CA SER A 291 15.72 11.65 0.58
C SER A 291 14.78 12.40 -0.35
N THR A 292 15.35 13.04 -1.36
CA THR A 292 14.62 13.73 -2.41
C THR A 292 13.85 12.70 -3.24
N LEU A 293 12.54 12.60 -3.01
CA LEU A 293 11.64 11.82 -3.86
C LEU A 293 11.34 12.61 -5.15
N SER A 294 12.39 12.92 -5.92
CA SER A 294 12.25 13.42 -7.30
C SER A 294 12.12 12.21 -8.22
N ASN A 295 11.00 11.50 -8.12
CA ASN A 295 10.63 10.52 -9.14
C ASN A 295 9.27 10.90 -9.72
N LYS A 296 9.27 11.40 -10.96
CA LYS A 296 8.05 11.80 -11.71
C LYS A 296 7.06 10.63 -11.86
N GLU A 297 7.53 9.41 -11.69
CA GLU A 297 6.76 8.16 -11.68
C GLU A 297 5.88 8.02 -10.43
N ALA A 298 6.32 8.53 -9.27
CA ALA A 298 5.54 8.49 -8.02
C ALA A 298 4.32 9.44 -8.05
N MET A 299 4.46 10.57 -8.74
CA MET A 299 3.35 11.50 -8.99
C MET A 299 2.32 10.93 -9.97
N MET A 300 2.75 10.15 -10.97
CA MET A 300 1.85 9.48 -11.92
C MET A 300 1.07 8.34 -11.25
N GLY A 301 1.70 7.61 -10.30
CA GLY A 301 1.06 6.55 -9.53
C GLY A 301 -0.09 7.03 -8.63
N MET A 302 0.04 8.22 -8.02
CA MET A 302 -1.05 8.83 -7.23
C MET A 302 -2.23 9.30 -8.09
N VAL A 303 -1.97 9.75 -9.33
CA VAL A 303 -3.03 10.15 -10.29
C VAL A 303 -3.79 8.93 -10.82
N LEU A 304 -3.11 7.80 -11.06
CA LEU A 304 -3.78 6.56 -11.49
C LEU A 304 -4.62 5.94 -10.37
N ALA A 305 -4.13 5.94 -9.13
CA ALA A 305 -4.89 5.43 -7.97
C ALA A 305 -6.19 6.21 -7.70
N THR A 306 -6.21 7.52 -7.99
CA THR A 306 -7.41 8.37 -7.89
C THR A 306 -8.39 8.15 -9.03
N VAL A 307 -7.92 7.85 -10.25
CA VAL A 307 -8.80 7.53 -11.39
C VAL A 307 -9.50 6.19 -11.20
N PHE A 308 -8.81 5.15 -10.71
CA PHE A 308 -9.42 3.83 -10.48
C PHE A 308 -10.42 3.82 -9.30
N SER A 309 -10.21 4.62 -8.26
CA SER A 309 -11.15 4.74 -7.15
C SER A 309 -12.43 5.49 -7.54
N VAL A 310 -12.35 6.48 -8.43
CA VAL A 310 -13.53 7.15 -9.00
C VAL A 310 -14.28 6.26 -9.99
N ALA A 311 -13.57 5.51 -10.84
CA ALA A 311 -14.19 4.57 -11.78
C ALA A 311 -14.86 3.38 -11.07
N GLY A 312 -14.24 2.86 -10.00
CA GLY A 312 -14.85 1.82 -9.16
C GLY A 312 -16.12 2.29 -8.44
N GLY A 313 -16.15 3.55 -7.98
CA GLY A 313 -17.34 4.14 -7.36
C GLY A 313 -18.51 4.35 -8.33
N LEU A 314 -18.23 4.60 -9.62
CA LEU A 314 -19.26 4.76 -10.65
C LEU A 314 -19.87 3.44 -11.13
N PHE A 315 -19.16 2.32 -11.01
CA PHE A 315 -19.68 0.98 -11.35
C PHE A 315 -20.53 0.35 -10.24
N VAL A 316 -20.47 0.86 -9.02
CA VAL A 316 -21.30 0.40 -7.88
C VAL A 316 -22.67 1.10 -7.84
N LEU A 317 -22.87 2.14 -8.66
CA LEU A 317 -24.10 2.95 -8.73
C LEU A 317 -24.86 2.82 -10.08
N ALA A 318 -24.51 1.84 -10.91
CA ALA A 318 -25.21 1.50 -12.15
C ALA A 318 -25.84 0.10 -12.07
#